data_AF-A0A1V6F7H6-F1
#
_entry.id   AF-A0A1V6F7H6-F1
#
_cell.length_a   1.000
_cell.length_b   1.000
_cell.length_c   1.000
_cell.angle_alpha   90.00
_cell.angle_beta   90.00
_cell.angle_gamma   90.00
#
_symmetry.space_group_name_H-M   'P 1'
#
loop_
_entity.id
_entity.type
_entity.pdbx_description
1 polymer ?
#
loop_
_entity_poly.entity_id
_entity_poly.type
_entity_poly.pdbx_seq_one_letter_code
_entity_poly.pdbx_strand_id
1 'polypeptide(L)'
;MELEQKQTVETVENKNEIEINEDFSDNDTQTQQEEQKGQKEQSTEEIPKKQDKKTNAEYAQKRREQERLEQERKALERQAELRGIRKALKNTNPYTDEPMETDEDVEFYLTQVEMEKEGLDPLSLKDYKTFQLKSQEATKQTKQREEFLRKDSEEFVKKYPSVKVDELFADTRFKRFSKGKLGNVPLAEVYEDYQEFISEIDTKAQELAEKRLAKTIASPGDLKPSGADTKQERLYTFEELKKMSQAEISKNWDLVKKSQEALIKQKK
;
A
#
# COMPACT_ATOMS: atom_id res chain seq x y z
N MET A 1 24.55 -58.33 9.28
CA MET A 1 24.35 -58.44 7.83
C MET A 1 23.43 -57.28 7.46
N GLU A 2 24.03 -56.24 6.90
CA GLU A 2 23.33 -55.15 6.22
C GLU A 2 22.45 -55.70 5.10
N LEU A 3 21.34 -55.04 4.83
CA LEU A 3 20.89 -54.82 3.46
C LEU A 3 20.07 -53.54 3.39
N GLU A 4 20.67 -52.62 2.65
CA GLU A 4 20.23 -51.30 2.27
C GLU A 4 19.19 -51.32 1.13
N GLN A 5 18.46 -50.19 1.04
CA GLN A 5 17.82 -49.57 -0.15
C GLN A 5 16.55 -50.22 -0.75
N LYS A 6 15.47 -49.43 -0.85
CA LYS A 6 15.19 -48.56 -2.02
C LYS A 6 13.98 -47.65 -1.81
N GLN A 7 14.20 -46.36 -2.06
CA GLN A 7 13.20 -45.31 -2.33
C GLN A 7 12.26 -45.69 -3.47
N THR A 8 10.97 -45.39 -3.32
CA THR A 8 10.10 -44.98 -4.43
C THR A 8 9.28 -43.78 -3.99
N VAL A 9 9.36 -42.72 -4.79
CA VAL A 9 8.67 -41.44 -4.68
C VAL A 9 7.47 -41.53 -5.61
N GLU A 10 6.25 -41.40 -5.11
CA GLU A 10 5.07 -41.14 -5.93
C GLU A 10 4.53 -39.74 -5.61
N THR A 11 4.79 -38.84 -6.55
CA THR A 11 4.14 -37.53 -6.70
C THR A 11 2.73 -37.73 -7.23
N VAL A 12 1.73 -37.22 -6.51
CA VAL A 12 0.41 -36.92 -7.07
C VAL A 12 0.12 -35.44 -6.83
N GLU A 13 0.33 -34.66 -7.89
CA GLU A 13 -0.24 -33.33 -8.06
C GLU A 13 -1.75 -33.46 -8.16
N ASN A 14 -2.50 -32.68 -7.38
CA ASN A 14 -3.93 -32.50 -7.62
C ASN A 14 -4.21 -30.99 -7.77
N LYS A 15 -4.33 -30.59 -9.03
CA LYS A 15 -4.84 -29.30 -9.50
C LYS A 15 -6.37 -29.36 -9.45
N ASN A 16 -6.99 -28.51 -8.65
CA ASN A 16 -8.39 -28.13 -8.87
C ASN A 16 -8.43 -26.62 -9.14
N GLU A 17 -8.49 -26.32 -10.43
CA GLU A 17 -8.96 -25.06 -10.99
C GLU A 17 -10.44 -24.90 -10.65
N ILE A 18 -10.83 -23.72 -10.16
CA ILE A 18 -12.23 -23.29 -10.12
C ILE A 18 -12.31 -22.03 -10.98
N GLU A 19 -12.96 -22.21 -12.12
CA GLU A 19 -13.33 -21.18 -13.07
C GLU A 19 -14.41 -20.23 -12.52
N ILE A 20 -14.41 -19.06 -13.15
CA ILE A 20 -15.15 -17.83 -12.89
C ILE A 20 -16.65 -18.03 -13.14
N ASN A 21 -17.49 -17.42 -12.30
CA ASN A 21 -18.81 -16.95 -12.71
C ASN A 21 -19.08 -15.58 -12.06
N GLU A 22 -18.89 -14.54 -12.87
CA GLU A 22 -19.48 -13.22 -12.70
C GLU A 22 -20.97 -13.33 -13.05
N ASP A 23 -21.86 -13.00 -12.11
CA ASP A 23 -23.24 -12.70 -12.46
C ASP A 23 -23.61 -11.30 -11.96
N PHE A 24 -23.87 -10.46 -12.95
CA PHE A 24 -24.41 -9.12 -12.85
C PHE A 24 -25.88 -9.22 -12.44
N SER A 25 -26.29 -8.43 -11.45
CA SER A 25 -27.70 -8.04 -11.33
C SER A 25 -27.76 -6.52 -11.22
N ASP A 26 -27.95 -5.90 -12.37
CA ASP A 26 -28.61 -4.62 -12.50
C ASP A 26 -29.97 -4.65 -11.78
N ASN A 27 -30.29 -3.60 -11.04
CA ASN A 27 -31.67 -3.16 -10.96
C ASN A 27 -31.74 -1.63 -10.98
N ASP A 28 -32.14 -1.16 -12.16
CA ASP A 28 -32.62 0.15 -12.51
C ASP A 28 -33.55 0.76 -11.45
N THR A 29 -33.35 2.04 -11.17
CA THR A 29 -34.47 2.97 -11.02
C THR A 29 -34.10 4.30 -11.65
N GLN A 30 -34.47 4.44 -12.91
CA GLN A 30 -34.59 5.71 -13.62
C GLN A 30 -35.55 6.65 -12.87
N THR A 31 -35.21 7.94 -12.73
CA THR A 31 -36.16 9.00 -13.07
C THR A 31 -35.45 10.31 -13.45
N GLN A 32 -35.45 10.54 -14.77
CA GLN A 32 -35.71 11.78 -15.51
C GLN A 32 -34.75 12.98 -15.46
N GLN A 33 -34.42 13.36 -16.70
CA GLN A 33 -33.78 14.56 -17.18
C GLN A 33 -34.64 15.80 -16.93
N GLU A 34 -34.00 16.92 -16.61
CA GLU A 34 -34.34 18.22 -17.20
C GLU A 34 -33.04 18.96 -17.54
N GLU A 35 -32.91 19.34 -18.81
CA GLU A 35 -31.85 20.20 -19.33
C GLU A 35 -31.98 21.62 -18.76
N GLN A 36 -30.86 22.26 -18.43
CA GLN A 36 -30.68 23.67 -18.79
C GLN A 36 -29.21 24.09 -18.89
N LYS A 37 -28.91 24.66 -20.06
CA LYS A 37 -27.71 25.34 -20.52
C LYS A 37 -27.26 26.47 -19.58
N GLY A 38 -25.94 26.67 -19.50
CA GLY A 38 -25.34 28.01 -19.61
C GLY A 38 -24.52 28.54 -18.42
N GLN A 39 -23.19 28.50 -18.58
CA GLN A 39 -22.19 29.50 -18.19
C GLN A 39 -22.36 30.31 -16.88
N LYS A 40 -21.43 30.13 -15.93
CA LYS A 40 -20.32 31.07 -15.68
C LYS A 40 -19.48 30.63 -14.49
N GLU A 41 -18.16 30.74 -14.67
CA GLU A 41 -17.17 30.75 -13.59
C GLU A 41 -17.56 31.79 -12.54
N GLN A 42 -17.61 31.36 -11.28
CA GLN A 42 -17.31 32.21 -10.14
C GLN A 42 -16.84 31.35 -8.97
N SER A 43 -15.54 31.46 -8.72
CA SER A 43 -14.88 31.07 -7.48
C SER A 43 -15.71 31.50 -6.28
N THR A 44 -16.22 30.53 -5.53
CA THR A 44 -16.70 30.77 -4.17
C THR A 44 -15.94 29.82 -3.28
N GLU A 45 -15.15 30.39 -2.37
CA GLU A 45 -14.41 29.68 -1.33
C GLU A 45 -15.30 28.62 -0.67
N GLU A 46 -14.83 27.36 -0.66
CA GLU A 46 -15.43 26.31 0.14
C GLU A 46 -15.27 26.67 1.63
N ILE A 47 -16.29 27.32 2.19
CA ILE A 47 -16.43 27.45 3.64
C ILE A 47 -16.61 26.02 4.17
N PRO A 48 -15.71 25.50 5.02
CA PRO A 48 -15.87 24.16 5.58
C PRO A 48 -17.18 24.15 6.37
N LYS A 49 -18.15 23.33 5.94
CA LYS A 49 -19.41 23.11 6.66
C LYS A 49 -19.05 22.65 8.08
N LYS A 50 -19.14 23.56 9.06
CA LYS A 50 -19.00 23.24 10.48
C LYS A 50 -20.09 22.21 10.80
N GLN A 51 -19.70 20.93 10.93
CA GLN A 51 -20.61 19.90 11.43
C GLN A 51 -21.20 20.36 12.76
N ASP A 52 -22.51 20.22 12.91
CA ASP A 52 -23.23 20.68 14.09
C ASP A 52 -22.64 20.04 15.36
N LYS A 53 -22.44 20.84 16.42
CA LYS A 53 -21.83 20.37 17.67
C LYS A 53 -22.58 19.16 18.27
N LYS A 54 -23.89 19.06 18.02
CA LYS A 54 -24.75 17.95 18.45
C LYS A 54 -24.46 16.65 17.70
N THR A 55 -24.29 16.71 16.38
CA THR A 55 -24.00 15.52 15.57
C THR A 55 -22.62 14.96 15.92
N ASN A 56 -21.61 15.82 16.12
CA ASN A 56 -20.28 15.39 16.56
C ASN A 56 -20.30 14.74 17.96
N ALA A 57 -21.13 15.23 18.88
CA ALA A 57 -21.31 14.64 20.20
C ALA A 57 -21.95 13.25 20.12
N GLU A 58 -22.96 13.05 19.26
CA GLU A 58 -23.60 11.76 19.03
C GLU A 58 -22.63 10.74 18.43
N TYR A 59 -21.84 11.13 17.42
CA TYR A 59 -20.79 10.25 16.86
C TYR A 59 -19.74 9.87 17.90
N ALA A 60 -19.32 10.81 18.75
CA ALA A 60 -18.39 10.53 19.84
C ALA A 60 -18.99 9.58 20.90
N GLN A 61 -20.27 9.71 21.24
CA GLN A 61 -20.97 8.79 22.14
C GLN A 61 -21.10 7.40 21.54
N LYS A 62 -21.54 7.31 20.28
CA LYS A 62 -21.66 6.03 19.56
C LYS A 62 -20.34 5.27 19.49
N ARG A 63 -19.22 5.99 19.27
CA ARG A 63 -17.88 5.38 19.28
C ARG A 63 -17.52 4.79 20.65
N ARG A 64 -17.79 5.52 21.74
CA ARG A 64 -17.54 5.02 23.11
C ARG A 64 -18.42 3.83 23.46
N GLU A 65 -19.68 3.86 23.02
CA GLU A 65 -20.61 2.75 23.24
C GLU A 65 -20.19 1.50 22.46
N GLN A 66 -19.76 1.66 21.20
CA GLN A 66 -19.19 0.58 20.40
C GLN A 66 -17.93 -0.01 21.02
N GLU A 67 -17.01 0.84 21.49
CA GLU A 67 -15.79 0.41 22.18
C GLU A 67 -16.12 -0.37 23.47
N ARG A 68 -17.11 0.10 24.26
CA ARG A 68 -17.56 -0.60 25.46
C ARG A 68 -18.17 -1.96 25.12
N LEU A 69 -19.06 -2.02 24.13
CA LEU A 69 -19.67 -3.27 23.68
C LEU A 69 -18.63 -4.26 23.15
N GLU A 70 -17.62 -3.78 22.43
CA GLU A 70 -16.53 -4.62 21.95
C GLU A 70 -15.67 -5.15 23.10
N GLN A 71 -15.36 -4.32 24.10
CA GLN A 71 -14.65 -4.74 25.32
C GLN A 71 -15.46 -5.76 26.12
N GLU A 72 -16.76 -5.54 26.30
CA GLU A 72 -17.66 -6.49 26.97
C GLU A 72 -17.73 -7.81 26.21
N ARG A 73 -17.87 -7.77 24.87
CA ARG A 73 -17.89 -8.97 24.03
C ARG A 73 -16.57 -9.74 24.16
N LYS A 74 -15.43 -9.05 24.10
CA LYS A 74 -14.11 -9.67 24.22
C LYS A 74 -13.88 -10.26 25.62
N ALA A 75 -14.34 -9.59 26.66
CA ALA A 75 -14.27 -10.11 28.02
C ALA A 75 -15.15 -11.37 28.19
N LEU A 76 -16.35 -11.37 27.62
CA LEU A 76 -17.25 -12.51 27.63
C LEU A 76 -16.68 -13.70 26.85
N GLU A 77 -16.08 -13.44 25.69
CA GLU A 77 -15.39 -14.44 24.87
C GLU A 77 -14.23 -15.07 25.63
N ARG A 78 -13.37 -14.26 26.26
CA ARG A 78 -12.27 -14.76 27.10
C ARG A 78 -12.79 -15.61 28.26
N GLN A 79 -13.84 -15.17 28.96
CA GLN A 79 -14.43 -15.97 30.03
C GLN A 79 -15.00 -17.30 29.52
N ALA A 80 -15.63 -17.30 28.33
CA ALA A 80 -16.14 -18.52 27.72
C ALA A 80 -15.01 -19.47 27.33
N GLU A 81 -13.90 -18.96 26.80
CA GLU A 81 -12.69 -19.73 26.48
C GLU A 81 -12.09 -20.38 27.73
N LEU A 82 -11.84 -19.61 28.79
CA LEU A 82 -11.29 -20.11 30.05
C LEU A 82 -12.19 -21.17 30.69
N ARG A 83 -13.51 -20.96 30.67
CA ARG A 83 -14.50 -21.96 31.12
C ARG A 83 -14.47 -23.20 30.23
N GLY A 84 -14.30 -23.04 28.92
CA GLY A 84 -14.17 -24.14 27.95
C GLY A 84 -12.95 -25.01 28.25
N ILE A 85 -11.80 -24.39 28.50
CA ILE A 85 -10.55 -25.06 28.89
C ILE A 85 -10.73 -25.80 30.21
N ARG A 86 -11.28 -25.12 31.24
CA ARG A 86 -11.55 -25.72 32.55
C ARG A 86 -12.43 -26.96 32.43
N LYS A 87 -13.51 -26.87 31.65
CA LYS A 87 -14.42 -28.00 31.38
C LYS A 87 -13.74 -29.14 30.63
N ALA A 88 -12.90 -28.84 29.63
CA ALA A 88 -12.17 -29.84 28.87
C ALA A 88 -11.19 -30.63 29.75
N LEU A 89 -10.55 -29.96 30.70
CA LEU A 89 -9.61 -30.53 31.66
C LEU A 89 -10.28 -31.09 32.92
N LYS A 90 -11.62 -31.20 32.93
CA LYS A 90 -12.42 -31.71 34.05
C LYS A 90 -12.15 -30.97 35.38
N ASN A 91 -11.86 -29.68 35.31
CA ASN A 91 -11.50 -28.81 36.43
C ASN A 91 -10.21 -29.21 37.19
N THR A 92 -9.29 -29.96 36.58
CA THR A 92 -8.02 -30.37 37.22
C THR A 92 -6.83 -29.96 36.37
N ASN A 93 -5.80 -29.35 36.98
CA ASN A 93 -4.56 -29.00 36.31
C ASN A 93 -3.71 -30.27 36.05
N PRO A 94 -3.39 -30.61 34.79
CA PRO A 94 -2.56 -31.77 34.45
C PRO A 94 -1.13 -31.78 35.03
N TYR A 95 -0.59 -30.62 35.43
CA TYR A 95 0.78 -30.53 35.97
C TYR A 95 0.84 -30.71 37.48
N THR A 96 -0.16 -30.22 38.22
CA THR A 96 -0.15 -30.20 39.69
C THR A 96 -1.19 -31.13 40.31
N ASP A 97 -2.10 -31.69 39.51
CA ASP A 97 -3.29 -32.43 39.94
C ASP A 97 -4.23 -31.61 40.87
N GLU A 98 -4.05 -30.29 40.93
CA GLU A 98 -4.86 -29.39 41.74
C GLU A 98 -6.14 -28.97 41.00
N PRO A 99 -7.25 -28.71 41.72
CA PRO A 99 -8.46 -28.21 41.11
C PRO A 99 -8.29 -26.77 40.58
N MET A 100 -8.81 -26.50 39.39
CA MET A 100 -8.86 -25.16 38.79
C MET A 100 -10.26 -24.56 38.99
N GLU A 101 -10.44 -23.72 40.01
CA GLU A 101 -11.74 -23.15 40.37
C GLU A 101 -11.94 -21.75 39.79
N THR A 102 -10.85 -20.99 39.68
CA THR A 102 -10.83 -19.59 39.25
C THR A 102 -10.29 -19.45 37.83
N ASP A 103 -10.53 -18.28 37.23
CA ASP A 103 -9.99 -17.95 35.91
C ASP A 103 -8.46 -17.81 35.98
N GLU A 104 -7.94 -17.38 37.13
CA GLU A 104 -6.51 -17.25 37.43
C GLU A 104 -5.81 -18.62 37.42
N ASP A 105 -6.45 -19.67 37.95
CA ASP A 105 -5.89 -21.03 37.94
C ASP A 105 -5.72 -21.56 36.50
N VAL A 106 -6.68 -21.24 35.62
CA VAL A 106 -6.63 -21.61 34.20
C VAL A 106 -5.54 -20.83 33.48
N GLU A 107 -5.39 -19.54 33.79
CA GLU A 107 -4.30 -18.72 33.24
C GLU A 107 -2.92 -19.19 33.71
N PHE A 108 -2.82 -19.64 34.97
CA PHE A 108 -1.60 -20.26 35.48
C PHE A 108 -1.28 -21.56 34.76
N TYR A 109 -2.27 -22.43 34.53
CA TYR A 109 -2.11 -23.62 33.69
C TYR A 109 -1.64 -23.26 32.27
N LEU A 110 -2.23 -22.25 31.63
CA LEU A 110 -1.81 -21.81 30.30
C LEU A 110 -0.36 -21.32 30.30
N THR A 111 0.06 -20.64 31.37
CA THR A 111 1.45 -20.23 31.57
C THR A 111 2.38 -21.45 31.66
N GLN A 112 1.96 -22.50 32.38
CA GLN A 112 2.71 -23.76 32.47
C GLN A 112 2.85 -24.46 31.10
N VAL A 113 1.79 -24.47 30.29
CA VAL A 113 1.83 -24.98 28.91
C VAL A 113 2.80 -24.19 28.05
N GLU A 114 2.84 -22.86 28.19
CA GLU A 114 3.79 -22.01 27.45
C GLU A 114 5.24 -22.26 27.88
N MET A 115 5.48 -22.44 29.17
CA MET A 115 6.79 -22.81 29.70
C MET A 115 7.26 -24.15 29.13
N GLU A 116 6.40 -25.17 29.11
CA GLU A 116 6.75 -26.47 28.54
C GLU A 116 7.10 -26.35 27.05
N LYS A 117 6.36 -25.54 26.29
CA LYS A 117 6.66 -25.26 24.86
C LYS A 117 8.01 -24.58 24.67
N GLU A 118 8.45 -23.75 25.61
CA GLU A 118 9.79 -23.15 25.62
C GLU A 118 10.88 -24.10 26.16
N GLY A 119 10.53 -25.32 26.56
CA GLY A 119 11.44 -26.32 27.12
C GLY A 119 11.84 -26.04 28.58
N LEU A 120 11.07 -25.22 29.29
CA LEU A 120 11.24 -24.92 30.71
C LEU A 120 10.42 -25.91 31.55
N ASP A 121 10.84 -26.16 32.80
CA ASP A 121 10.08 -26.98 33.74
C ASP A 121 8.90 -26.17 34.33
N PRO A 122 7.63 -26.53 34.05
CA PRO A 122 6.46 -25.80 34.53
C PRO A 122 6.25 -25.82 36.06
N LEU A 123 6.91 -26.74 36.76
CA LEU A 123 6.84 -26.88 38.22
C LEU A 123 8.04 -26.24 38.94
N SER A 124 9.07 -25.85 38.19
CA SER A 124 10.28 -25.22 38.72
C SER A 124 10.03 -23.74 39.02
N LEU A 125 10.13 -23.36 40.30
CA LEU A 125 10.03 -21.95 40.72
C LEU A 125 11.09 -21.06 40.06
N LYS A 126 12.28 -21.62 39.77
CA LYS A 126 13.36 -20.88 39.11
C LYS A 126 12.98 -20.57 37.67
N ASP A 127 12.47 -21.56 36.94
CA ASP A 127 12.13 -21.42 35.53
C ASP A 127 10.86 -20.59 35.34
N TYR A 128 9.94 -20.66 36.29
CA TYR A 128 8.78 -19.76 36.32
C TYR A 128 9.20 -18.28 36.46
N LYS A 129 10.14 -18.00 37.36
CA LYS A 129 10.67 -16.63 37.55
C LYS A 129 11.39 -16.12 36.31
N THR A 130 12.21 -16.95 35.66
CA THR A 130 12.91 -16.54 34.43
C THR A 130 11.93 -16.31 33.29
N PHE A 131 10.91 -17.17 33.15
CA PHE A 131 9.84 -17.00 32.17
C PHE A 131 9.07 -15.68 32.40
N GLN A 132 8.65 -15.39 33.63
CA GLN A 132 7.96 -14.14 33.95
C GLN A 132 8.82 -12.91 33.65
N LEU A 133 10.10 -12.92 34.02
CA LEU A 133 11.01 -11.81 33.73
C LEU A 133 11.13 -11.58 32.23
N LYS A 134 11.35 -12.65 31.45
CA LYS A 134 11.42 -12.60 29.99
C LYS A 134 10.13 -12.08 29.37
N SER A 135 8.96 -12.56 29.82
CA SER A 135 7.65 -12.11 29.34
C SER A 135 7.40 -10.64 29.66
N GLN A 136 7.77 -10.18 30.86
CA GLN A 136 7.68 -8.76 31.23
C GLN A 136 8.62 -7.89 30.40
N GLU A 137 9.85 -8.32 30.17
CA GLU A 137 10.81 -7.61 29.32
C GLU A 137 10.32 -7.52 27.87
N ALA A 138 9.82 -8.63 27.31
CA ALA A 138 9.21 -8.65 25.99
C ALA A 138 8.02 -7.68 25.90
N THR A 139 7.13 -7.70 26.91
CA THR A 139 5.99 -6.78 26.98
C THR A 139 6.44 -5.31 27.07
N LYS A 140 7.48 -5.01 27.86
CA LYS A 140 8.05 -3.66 27.97
C LYS A 140 8.66 -3.21 26.63
N GLN A 141 9.42 -4.08 25.97
CA GLN A 141 10.01 -3.79 24.66
C GLN A 141 8.94 -3.55 23.60
N THR A 142 7.89 -4.36 23.56
CA THR A 142 6.75 -4.15 22.64
C THR A 142 6.08 -2.81 22.90
N LYS A 143 5.76 -2.49 24.16
CA LYS A 143 5.16 -1.19 24.52
C LYS A 143 6.06 0.00 24.15
N GLN A 144 7.35 -0.09 24.44
CA GLN A 144 8.32 0.95 24.07
C GLN A 144 8.40 1.13 22.55
N ARG A 145 8.37 0.02 21.80
CA ARG A 145 8.38 0.05 20.34
C ARG A 145 7.09 0.65 19.77
N GLU A 146 5.93 0.28 20.31
CA GLU A 146 4.64 0.87 19.92
C GLU A 146 4.59 2.37 20.21
N GLU A 147 5.06 2.79 21.39
CA GLU A 147 5.16 4.21 21.73
C GLU A 147 6.13 4.97 20.82
N PHE A 148 7.27 4.37 20.49
CA PHE A 148 8.22 4.94 19.53
C PHE A 148 7.56 5.12 18.16
N LEU A 149 6.93 4.07 17.62
CA LEU A 149 6.25 4.12 16.32
C LEU A 149 5.12 5.15 16.28
N ARG A 150 4.35 5.26 17.37
CA ARG A 150 3.28 6.26 17.47
C ARG A 150 3.83 7.68 17.43
N LYS A 151 4.87 7.96 18.23
CA LYS A 151 5.51 9.29 18.26
C LYS A 151 6.17 9.63 16.94
N ASP A 152 6.87 8.68 16.34
CA ASP A 152 7.54 8.84 15.04
C ASP A 152 6.52 9.16 13.93
N SER A 153 5.38 8.45 13.90
CA SER A 153 4.29 8.75 12.97
C SER A 153 3.69 10.15 13.20
N GLU A 154 3.47 10.54 14.45
CA GLU A 154 2.96 11.87 14.80
C GLU A 154 3.95 12.99 14.41
N GLU A 155 5.25 12.77 14.60
CA GLU A 155 6.31 13.70 14.21
C GLU A 155 6.45 13.81 12.69
N PHE A 156 6.35 12.70 11.97
CA PHE A 156 6.38 12.68 10.50
C PHE A 156 5.25 13.53 9.91
N VAL A 157 4.01 13.35 10.37
CA VAL A 157 2.86 14.11 9.88
C VAL A 157 2.99 15.60 10.21
N LYS A 158 3.63 15.96 11.33
CA LYS A 158 3.93 17.37 11.67
C LYS A 158 4.99 17.98 10.75
N LYS A 159 6.05 17.24 10.42
CA LYS A 159 7.17 17.73 9.59
C LYS A 159 6.78 17.78 8.10
N TYR A 160 5.99 16.81 7.64
CA TYR A 160 5.58 16.64 6.25
C TYR A 160 4.04 16.57 6.11
N PRO A 161 3.31 17.67 6.43
CA PRO A 161 1.84 17.68 6.38
C PRO A 161 1.28 17.52 4.96
N SER A 162 2.07 17.82 3.93
CA SER A 162 1.69 17.64 2.52
C SER A 162 1.85 16.20 2.02
N VAL A 163 2.59 15.36 2.75
CA VAL A 163 2.86 13.97 2.35
C VAL A 163 1.79 13.08 2.93
N LYS A 164 1.02 12.43 2.05
CA LYS A 164 0.07 11.39 2.46
C LYS A 164 0.82 10.10 2.75
N VAL A 165 0.81 9.71 4.02
CA VAL A 165 1.50 8.51 4.52
C VAL A 165 1.06 7.26 3.76
N ASP A 166 -0.24 7.12 3.47
CA ASP A 166 -0.77 5.97 2.74
C ASP A 166 -0.24 5.86 1.31
N GLU A 167 -0.13 6.99 0.60
CA GLU A 167 0.43 7.03 -0.76
C GLU A 167 1.94 6.75 -0.75
N LEU A 168 2.66 7.22 0.27
CA LEU A 168 4.09 6.95 0.44
C LEU A 168 4.36 5.45 0.64
N PHE A 169 3.58 4.77 1.49
CA PHE A 169 3.71 3.33 1.70
C PHE A 169 3.20 2.49 0.53
N ALA A 170 2.37 3.06 -0.35
CA ALA A 170 1.95 2.45 -1.61
C ALA A 170 3.04 2.53 -2.71
N ASP A 171 3.97 3.49 -2.64
CA ASP A 171 5.09 3.58 -3.60
C ASP A 171 6.02 2.36 -3.44
N THR A 172 6.13 1.59 -4.53
CA THR A 172 6.97 0.39 -4.58
C THR A 172 8.46 0.71 -4.38
N ARG A 173 8.92 1.87 -4.85
CA ARG A 173 10.33 2.29 -4.70
C ARG A 173 10.63 2.62 -3.25
N PHE A 174 9.76 3.39 -2.60
CA PHE A 174 9.88 3.69 -1.18
C PHE A 174 9.79 2.43 -0.32
N LYS A 175 8.84 1.53 -0.59
CA LYS A 175 8.71 0.25 0.13
C LYS A 175 9.96 -0.61 0.05
N ARG A 176 10.64 -0.61 -1.10
CA ARG A 176 11.94 -1.31 -1.26
C ARG A 176 13.06 -0.61 -0.50
N PHE A 177 13.13 0.72 -0.57
CA PHE A 177 14.16 1.52 0.10
C PHE A 177 14.07 1.47 1.63
N SER A 178 12.85 1.51 2.17
CA SER A 178 12.55 1.56 3.60
C SER A 178 12.59 0.19 4.29
N LYS A 179 12.69 -0.90 3.54
CA LYS A 179 12.72 -2.28 4.08
C LYS A 179 13.85 -2.45 5.10
N GLY A 180 13.50 -2.83 6.33
CA GLY A 180 14.46 -3.04 7.43
C GLY A 180 14.89 -1.76 8.16
N LYS A 181 14.57 -0.57 7.63
CA LYS A 181 14.83 0.72 8.30
C LYS A 181 13.65 1.15 9.17
N LEU A 182 12.43 0.84 8.75
CA LEU A 182 11.20 1.21 9.46
C LEU A 182 11.17 0.62 10.87
N GLY A 183 10.95 1.48 11.86
CA GLY A 183 10.89 1.11 13.28
C GLY A 183 12.24 0.97 13.98
N ASN A 184 13.35 1.17 13.26
CA ASN A 184 14.69 1.33 13.84
C ASN A 184 15.21 2.76 13.64
N VAL A 185 14.83 3.38 12.51
CA VAL A 185 15.16 4.76 12.13
C VAL A 185 13.85 5.56 12.05
N PRO A 186 13.84 6.84 12.48
CA PRO A 186 12.68 7.71 12.34
C PRO A 186 12.18 7.79 10.88
N LEU A 187 10.86 7.76 10.68
CA LEU A 187 10.25 7.78 9.35
C LEU A 187 10.63 9.03 8.56
N ALA A 188 10.82 10.17 9.25
CA ALA A 188 11.24 11.42 8.63
C ALA A 188 12.63 11.31 7.98
N GLU A 189 13.58 10.68 8.66
CA GLU A 189 14.94 10.46 8.16
C GLU A 189 14.93 9.49 6.98
N VAL A 190 14.19 8.38 7.08
CA VAL A 190 14.04 7.42 5.98
C VAL A 190 13.43 8.07 4.73
N TYR A 191 12.48 9.00 4.92
CA TYR A 191 11.87 9.75 3.84
C TYR A 191 12.83 10.77 3.22
N GLU A 192 13.61 11.49 4.04
CA GLU A 192 14.62 12.44 3.56
C GLU A 192 15.69 11.74 2.73
N ASP A 193 16.27 10.65 3.24
CA ASP A 193 17.24 9.84 2.50
C ASP A 193 16.66 9.31 1.17
N TYR A 194 15.37 8.96 1.16
CA TYR A 194 14.71 8.49 -0.05
C TYR A 194 14.58 9.61 -1.09
N GLN A 195 14.20 10.82 -0.66
CA GLN A 195 14.11 11.97 -1.56
C GLN A 195 15.47 12.34 -2.13
N GLU A 196 16.52 12.34 -1.32
CA GLU A 196 17.89 12.56 -1.76
C GLU A 196 18.30 11.49 -2.79
N PHE A 197 18.07 10.22 -2.49
CA PHE A 197 18.38 9.11 -3.40
C PHE A 197 17.66 9.20 -4.76
N ILE A 198 16.37 9.54 -4.77
CA ILE A 198 15.63 9.71 -6.02
C ILE A 198 16.14 10.92 -6.80
N SER A 199 16.43 12.03 -6.12
CA SER A 199 16.99 13.22 -6.77
C SER A 199 18.35 12.95 -7.42
N GLU A 200 19.20 12.14 -6.78
CA GLU A 200 20.48 11.71 -7.37
C GLU A 200 20.30 10.84 -8.61
N ILE A 201 19.30 9.95 -8.62
CA ILE A 201 19.02 9.12 -9.78
C ILE A 201 18.52 9.99 -10.94
N ASP A 202 17.60 10.90 -10.66
CA ASP A 202 17.00 11.77 -11.68
C ASP A 202 18.05 12.73 -12.27
N THR A 203 18.93 13.31 -11.46
CA THR A 203 20.04 14.16 -11.93
C THR A 203 21.03 13.37 -12.78
N LYS A 204 21.44 12.17 -12.37
CA LYS A 204 22.31 11.29 -13.17
C LYS A 204 21.65 10.86 -14.49
N ALA A 205 20.34 10.61 -14.48
CA ALA A 205 19.59 10.27 -15.68
C ALA A 205 19.51 11.46 -16.66
N GLN A 206 19.27 12.67 -16.15
CA GLN A 206 19.30 13.91 -16.93
C GLN A 206 20.69 14.16 -17.54
N GLU A 207 21.76 14.09 -16.75
CA GLU A 207 23.12 14.24 -17.26
C GLU A 207 23.47 13.21 -18.34
N LEU A 208 23.03 11.96 -18.19
CA LEU A 208 23.27 10.92 -19.18
C LEU A 208 22.47 11.19 -20.46
N ALA A 209 21.23 11.67 -20.34
CA ALA A 209 20.41 12.07 -21.47
C ALA A 209 21.05 13.25 -22.21
N GLU A 210 21.51 14.29 -21.50
CA GLU A 210 22.23 15.43 -22.06
C GLU A 210 23.53 15.01 -22.75
N LYS A 211 24.34 14.14 -22.12
CA LYS A 211 25.56 13.60 -22.71
C LYS A 211 25.27 12.79 -23.97
N ARG A 212 24.17 12.03 -24.02
CA ARG A 212 23.74 11.30 -25.22
C ARG A 212 23.28 12.27 -26.32
N LEU A 213 22.49 13.28 -26.00
CA LEU A 213 22.07 14.31 -26.95
C LEU A 213 23.28 15.07 -27.52
N ALA A 214 24.21 15.49 -26.67
CA ALA A 214 25.44 16.15 -27.08
C ALA A 214 26.28 15.25 -28.01
N LYS A 215 26.39 13.95 -27.72
CA LYS A 215 27.06 12.98 -28.61
C LYS A 215 26.35 12.80 -29.94
N THR A 216 25.02 12.79 -29.97
CA THR A 216 24.27 12.76 -31.25
C THR A 216 24.48 14.03 -32.07
N ILE A 217 24.60 15.20 -31.42
CA ILE A 217 24.84 16.48 -32.10
C ILE A 217 26.31 16.59 -32.57
N ALA A 218 27.25 16.02 -31.82
CA ALA A 218 28.70 16.14 -32.05
C ALA A 218 29.31 14.96 -32.83
N SER A 219 28.55 13.91 -33.15
CA SER A 219 29.06 12.76 -33.92
C SER A 219 29.45 13.18 -35.34
N PRO A 220 30.74 13.13 -35.72
CA PRO A 220 31.19 13.46 -37.06
C PRO A 220 30.86 12.26 -37.96
N GLY A 221 29.70 12.28 -38.60
CA GLY A 221 29.25 11.19 -39.47
C GLY A 221 27.77 11.20 -39.81
N ASP A 222 26.94 11.93 -39.04
CA ASP A 222 25.58 12.22 -39.50
C ASP A 222 25.65 13.32 -40.55
N LEU A 223 25.47 12.91 -41.80
CA LEU A 223 25.29 13.78 -42.95
C LEU A 223 24.16 14.77 -42.65
N LYS A 224 24.51 15.95 -42.15
CA LYS A 224 23.68 17.13 -42.35
C LYS A 224 23.76 17.44 -43.84
N PRO A 225 22.69 17.30 -44.64
CA PRO A 225 22.69 17.92 -45.95
C PRO A 225 22.80 19.42 -45.71
N SER A 226 23.95 19.97 -46.09
CA SER A 226 24.14 21.39 -46.27
C SER A 226 23.04 21.88 -47.23
N GLY A 227 22.02 22.54 -46.68
CA GLY A 227 20.94 23.15 -47.46
C GLY A 227 19.51 22.62 -47.26
N ALA A 228 19.17 21.91 -46.18
CA ALA A 228 17.77 21.66 -45.85
C ALA A 228 17.50 21.94 -44.37
N ASP A 229 16.64 22.93 -44.10
CA ASP A 229 15.92 23.06 -42.85
C ASP A 229 15.33 21.70 -42.46
N THR A 230 15.90 21.02 -41.48
CA THR A 230 15.24 19.88 -40.84
C THR A 230 14.18 20.40 -39.86
N LYS A 231 13.18 21.11 -40.40
CA LYS A 231 11.81 20.77 -40.02
C LYS A 231 11.61 19.37 -40.58
N GLN A 232 11.31 18.39 -39.73
CA GLN A 232 10.62 17.20 -40.23
C GLN A 232 9.45 17.74 -41.07
N GLU A 233 9.46 17.52 -42.40
CA GLU A 233 8.39 17.96 -43.30
C GLU A 233 7.13 17.15 -42.94
N ARG A 234 6.49 17.54 -41.84
CA ARG A 234 5.19 17.03 -41.43
C ARG A 234 4.21 17.44 -42.52
N LEU A 235 3.81 16.47 -43.33
CA LEU A 235 2.74 16.66 -44.30
C LEU A 235 1.48 17.12 -43.56
N TYR A 236 0.76 18.06 -44.15
CA TYR A 236 -0.47 18.56 -43.57
C TYR A 236 -1.56 17.49 -43.64
N THR A 237 -2.26 17.29 -42.54
CA THR A 237 -3.48 16.47 -42.55
C THR A 237 -4.61 17.20 -43.30
N PHE A 238 -5.64 16.47 -43.72
CA PHE A 238 -6.77 17.04 -44.44
C PHE A 238 -7.47 18.17 -43.65
N GLU A 239 -7.57 18.03 -42.33
CA GLU A 239 -8.17 19.05 -41.47
C GLU A 239 -7.31 20.31 -41.36
N GLU A 240 -5.99 20.16 -41.37
CA GLU A 240 -5.04 21.28 -41.31
C GLU A 240 -5.03 22.07 -42.62
N LEU A 241 -5.07 21.38 -43.76
CA LEU A 241 -5.20 22.02 -45.08
C LEU A 241 -6.49 22.84 -45.20
N LYS A 242 -7.59 22.35 -44.61
CA LYS A 242 -8.89 23.04 -44.64
C LYS A 242 -8.92 24.31 -43.76
N LYS A 243 -8.11 24.35 -42.70
CA LYS A 243 -8.03 25.47 -41.74
C LYS A 243 -7.00 26.52 -42.13
N MET A 244 -6.11 26.24 -43.09
CA MET A 244 -5.11 27.17 -43.57
C MET A 244 -5.70 28.28 -44.44
N SER A 245 -5.18 29.50 -44.28
CA SER A 245 -5.55 30.65 -45.12
C SER A 245 -4.91 30.58 -46.51
N GLN A 246 -5.49 31.27 -47.50
CA GLN A 246 -4.94 31.29 -48.87
C GLN A 246 -3.49 31.81 -48.93
N ALA A 247 -3.12 32.76 -48.07
CA ALA A 247 -1.76 33.30 -48.00
C ALA A 247 -0.76 32.29 -47.41
N GLU A 248 -1.20 31.41 -46.51
CA GLU A 248 -0.36 30.33 -45.97
C GLU A 248 -0.23 29.19 -46.97
N ILE A 249 -1.29 28.89 -47.72
CA ILE A 249 -1.28 27.91 -48.80
C ILE A 249 -0.29 28.33 -49.89
N SER A 250 -0.29 29.60 -50.31
CA SER A 250 0.63 30.07 -51.35
C SER A 250 2.08 30.08 -50.90
N LYS A 251 2.35 30.35 -49.61
CA LYS A 251 3.71 30.35 -49.05
C LYS A 251 4.28 28.93 -48.90
N ASN A 252 3.43 27.95 -48.61
CA ASN A 252 3.82 26.56 -48.36
C ASN A 252 3.32 25.61 -49.47
N TRP A 253 3.16 26.12 -50.70
CA TRP A 253 2.47 25.45 -51.80
C TRP A 253 3.03 24.07 -52.13
N ASP A 254 4.36 23.92 -52.14
CA ASP A 254 5.01 22.65 -52.43
C ASP A 254 4.67 21.57 -51.38
N LEU A 255 4.58 21.95 -50.11
CA LEU A 255 4.19 21.05 -49.02
C LEU A 255 2.71 20.68 -49.10
N VAL A 256 1.86 21.65 -49.43
CA VAL A 256 0.42 21.44 -49.63
C VAL A 256 0.19 20.45 -50.77
N LYS A 257 0.90 20.61 -51.89
CA LYS A 257 0.81 19.72 -53.04
C LYS A 257 1.24 18.30 -52.69
N LYS A 258 2.42 18.12 -52.06
CA LYS A 258 2.89 16.81 -51.58
C LYS A 258 1.89 16.17 -50.60
N SER A 259 1.28 16.97 -49.72
CA SER A 259 0.28 16.49 -48.74
C SER A 259 -1.01 16.04 -49.43
N GLN A 260 -1.49 16.76 -50.45
CA GLN A 260 -2.65 16.37 -51.25
C GLN A 260 -2.39 15.08 -52.04
N GLU A 261 -1.23 14.95 -52.68
CA GLU A 261 -0.85 13.74 -53.42
C GLU A 261 -0.79 12.50 -52.50
N ALA A 262 -0.23 12.65 -51.29
CA ALA A 262 -0.20 11.59 -50.29
C ALA A 262 -1.62 11.17 -49.84
N LEU A 263 -2.51 12.14 -49.59
CA LEU A 263 -3.90 11.87 -49.21
C LEU A 263 -4.70 11.18 -50.33
N ILE A 264 -4.45 11.54 -51.59
CA ILE A 264 -5.08 10.88 -52.74
C ILE A 264 -4.59 9.43 -52.88
N LYS A 265 -3.30 9.19 -52.65
CA LYS A 265 -2.72 7.84 -52.71
C LYS A 265 -3.22 6.92 -51.60
N GLN A 266 -3.60 7.46 -50.44
CA GLN A 266 -4.21 6.67 -49.35
C GLN A 266 -5.69 6.33 -49.58
N LYS A 267 -6.38 7.01 -50.52
CA LYS A 267 -7.80 6.79 -50.83
C LYS A 267 -8.05 5.89 -52.05
N LYS A 268 -6.99 5.47 -52.76
CA LYS A 268 -7.04 4.48 -53.84
C LYS A 268 -6.65 3.12 -53.31
#